data_AF-A0A837I1F0-F1
#
_entry.id   AF-A0A837I1F0-F1
#
_cell.length_a   1.000
_cell.length_b   1.000
_cell.length_c   1.000
_cell.angle_alpha   90.00
_cell.angle_beta   90.00
_cell.angle_gamma   90.00
#
_symmetry.space_group_name_H-M   'P 1'
#
loop_
_entity.id
_entity.type
_entity.pdbx_description
1 polymer ?
#
loop_
_entity_poly.entity_id
_entity_poly.type
_entity_poly.pdbx_seq_one_letter_code
_entity_poly.pdbx_strand_id
1 'polypeptide(L)'
;MEELNKQEIRNSAVEIVINFLSFILLGVIATATGILYFQVINKHFPDVLSGMYRNYNLNNFDASEMRYAMASLIIGFPIYLWMTWFWFRSFKNLPEKIASKLSTFLTYIVLLIAGGVIIGDLITIVYNFLQGEYSSRFLLKALTLLAIAGIVFSFYFFERKKIQYKKDISSGLFWAIGSMASILVILAIIFGFVVGGTPKEARIRNLDLQRTGALQELSSCINSFAYDNVRLPKDLNELGSNARYAYCVSRIGDPETKQDYEYSIIDQGAEIDNSSTYELCGEFAMSTLDEFSAGYYSTKWARHDKGRVCETQTATFGPQPFEKPIPLPAR
;
A
#
# COMPACT_ATOMS: atom_id res chain seq x y z
N MET A 1 -39.31 -38.53 7.95
CA MET A 1 -39.92 -37.19 7.72
C MET A 1 -39.08 -36.11 8.39
N GLU A 2 -38.80 -36.20 9.69
CA GLU A 2 -38.01 -35.20 10.42
C GLU A 2 -36.53 -35.12 10.01
N GLU A 3 -35.86 -36.27 9.80
CA GLU A 3 -34.49 -36.35 9.25
C GLU A 3 -34.38 -35.77 7.83
N LEU A 4 -35.38 -36.02 6.97
CA LEU A 4 -35.44 -35.48 5.60
C LEU A 4 -35.64 -33.97 5.60
N ASN A 5 -36.54 -33.45 6.45
CA ASN A 5 -36.77 -32.01 6.60
C ASN A 5 -35.52 -31.29 7.15
N LYS A 6 -34.82 -31.91 8.13
CA LYS A 6 -33.57 -31.38 8.68
C LYS A 6 -32.42 -31.38 7.65
N GLN A 7 -32.35 -32.40 6.80
CA GLN A 7 -31.41 -32.48 5.68
C GLN A 7 -31.68 -31.39 4.63
N GLU A 8 -32.96 -31.16 4.30
CA GLU A 8 -33.39 -30.14 3.33
C GLU A 8 -33.15 -28.71 3.83
N ILE A 9 -33.47 -28.43 5.10
CA ILE A 9 -33.20 -27.14 5.76
C ILE A 9 -31.68 -26.87 5.83
N ARG A 10 -30.87 -27.89 6.18
CA ARG A 10 -29.40 -27.76 6.23
C ARG A 10 -28.80 -27.45 4.86
N ASN A 11 -29.28 -28.12 3.81
CA ASN A 11 -28.81 -27.87 2.45
C ASN A 11 -29.21 -26.47 1.96
N SER A 12 -30.41 -26.02 2.28
CA SER A 12 -30.89 -24.65 1.99
C SER A 12 -30.07 -23.57 2.70
N ALA A 13 -29.75 -23.75 3.99
CA ALA A 13 -28.93 -22.81 4.75
C ALA A 13 -27.51 -22.68 4.19
N VAL A 14 -26.87 -23.82 3.84
CA VAL A 14 -25.53 -23.84 3.24
C VAL A 14 -25.52 -23.10 1.90
N GLU A 15 -26.55 -23.27 1.06
CA GLU A 15 -26.67 -22.56 -0.21
C GLU A 15 -26.82 -21.05 -0.04
N ILE A 16 -27.61 -20.62 0.93
CA ILE A 16 -27.77 -19.19 1.24
C ILE A 16 -26.41 -18.59 1.62
N VAL A 17 -25.67 -19.25 2.51
CA VAL A 17 -24.36 -18.79 2.98
C VAL A 17 -23.35 -18.74 1.82
N ILE A 18 -23.27 -19.79 0.99
CA ILE A 18 -22.35 -19.83 -0.16
C ILE A 18 -22.68 -18.71 -1.16
N ASN A 19 -23.96 -18.48 -1.46
CA ASN A 19 -24.35 -17.39 -2.35
C ASN A 19 -23.96 -16.04 -1.76
N PHE A 20 -24.34 -15.75 -0.52
CA PHE A 20 -24.05 -14.47 0.10
C PHE A 20 -22.55 -14.19 0.18
N LEU A 21 -21.77 -15.21 0.56
CA LEU A 21 -20.31 -15.10 0.62
C LEU A 21 -19.69 -14.91 -0.76
N SER A 22 -20.20 -15.58 -1.80
CA SER A 22 -19.73 -15.36 -3.17
C SER A 22 -19.98 -13.94 -3.67
N PHE A 23 -21.10 -13.31 -3.29
CA PHE A 23 -21.40 -11.91 -3.65
C PHE A 23 -20.52 -10.91 -2.90
N ILE A 24 -20.25 -11.15 -1.62
CA ILE A 24 -19.28 -10.35 -0.86
C ILE A 24 -17.90 -10.46 -1.52
N LEU A 25 -17.47 -11.69 -1.82
CA LEU A 25 -16.18 -11.93 -2.47
C LEU A 25 -16.10 -11.30 -3.85
N LEU A 26 -17.18 -11.31 -4.63
CA LEU A 26 -17.26 -10.62 -5.91
C LEU A 26 -16.97 -9.12 -5.75
N GLY A 27 -17.57 -8.47 -4.75
CA GLY A 27 -17.29 -7.07 -4.45
C GLY A 27 -15.82 -6.85 -4.10
N VAL A 28 -15.27 -7.67 -3.20
CA VAL A 28 -13.88 -7.61 -2.76
C VAL A 28 -12.91 -7.77 -3.94
N ILE A 29 -13.09 -8.79 -4.78
CA ILE A 29 -12.20 -9.03 -5.92
C ILE A 29 -12.35 -7.94 -7.00
N ALA A 30 -13.55 -7.44 -7.26
CA ALA A 30 -13.77 -6.38 -8.24
C ALA A 30 -13.10 -5.07 -7.80
N THR A 31 -13.28 -4.68 -6.54
CA THR A 31 -12.64 -3.50 -5.96
C THR A 31 -11.12 -3.66 -5.93
N ALA A 32 -10.59 -4.79 -5.45
CA ALA A 32 -9.16 -5.04 -5.40
C ALA A 32 -8.51 -5.03 -6.79
N THR A 33 -9.18 -5.60 -7.79
CA THR A 33 -8.72 -5.56 -9.18
C THR A 33 -8.67 -4.13 -9.70
N GLY A 34 -9.72 -3.33 -9.47
CA GLY A 34 -9.75 -1.92 -9.86
C GLY A 34 -8.63 -1.11 -9.23
N ILE A 35 -8.37 -1.30 -7.93
CA ILE A 35 -7.27 -0.63 -7.20
C ILE A 35 -5.93 -0.90 -7.87
N LEU A 36 -5.61 -2.16 -8.18
CA LEU A 36 -4.32 -2.50 -8.79
C LEU A 36 -4.12 -1.86 -10.16
N TYR A 37 -5.14 -1.94 -11.03
CA TYR A 37 -5.05 -1.28 -12.34
C TYR A 37 -4.93 0.24 -12.21
N PHE A 38 -5.67 0.86 -11.29
CA PHE A 38 -5.58 2.31 -11.07
C PHE A 38 -4.18 2.73 -10.61
N GLN A 39 -3.56 1.95 -9.74
CA GLN A 39 -2.21 2.20 -9.26
C GLN A 39 -1.15 2.01 -10.37
N VAL A 40 -1.32 0.99 -11.21
CA VAL A 40 -0.48 0.80 -12.42
C VAL A 40 -0.62 1.99 -13.37
N ILE A 41 -1.85 2.45 -13.64
CA ILE A 41 -2.11 3.60 -14.51
C ILE A 41 -1.48 4.87 -13.91
N ASN A 42 -1.62 5.09 -12.60
CA ASN A 42 -1.03 6.25 -11.93
C ASN A 42 0.49 6.30 -12.06
N LYS A 43 1.17 5.15 -11.96
CA LYS A 43 2.63 5.07 -12.07
C LYS A 43 3.13 5.34 -13.49
N HIS A 44 2.45 4.83 -14.51
CA HIS A 44 2.87 4.97 -15.90
C HIS A 44 2.40 6.27 -16.58
N PHE A 45 1.31 6.87 -16.10
CA PHE A 45 0.75 8.10 -16.64
C PHE A 45 0.61 9.18 -15.55
N PRO A 46 1.74 9.71 -15.03
CA PRO A 46 1.71 10.81 -14.07
C PRO A 46 1.19 12.08 -14.75
N ASP A 47 0.24 12.77 -14.11
CA ASP A 47 -0.31 14.02 -14.65
C ASP A 47 0.46 15.22 -14.12
N VAL A 48 1.01 15.99 -15.06
CA VAL A 48 1.80 17.20 -14.79
C VAL A 48 1.01 18.29 -14.07
N LEU A 49 -0.31 18.37 -14.27
CA LEU A 49 -1.18 19.34 -13.60
C LEU A 49 -1.47 18.97 -12.14
N SER A 50 -1.33 17.69 -11.80
CA SER A 50 -1.60 17.18 -10.45
C SER A 50 -0.49 17.49 -9.43
N GLY A 51 0.69 17.91 -9.90
CA GLY A 51 1.85 18.18 -9.05
C GLY A 51 1.64 19.29 -8.00
N MET A 52 0.80 20.29 -8.30
CA MET A 52 0.54 21.43 -7.42
C MET A 52 -0.56 21.16 -6.37
N TYR A 53 -1.44 20.17 -6.60
CA TYR A 53 -2.55 19.80 -5.72
C TYR A 53 -2.38 18.39 -5.11
N ARG A 54 -1.12 17.98 -4.83
CA ARG A 54 -0.73 16.69 -4.21
C ARG A 54 -1.28 16.44 -2.79
N ASN A 55 -2.10 17.35 -2.24
CA ASN A 55 -2.63 17.29 -0.89
C ASN A 55 -4.07 16.75 -0.77
N TYR A 56 -4.77 16.50 -1.88
CA TYR A 56 -6.06 15.79 -1.83
C TYR A 56 -5.84 14.29 -2.07
N ASN A 57 -5.97 13.54 -0.97
CA ASN A 57 -5.93 12.08 -0.69
C ASN A 57 -6.49 11.06 -1.74
N LEU A 58 -6.46 11.32 -3.05
CA LEU A 58 -7.02 10.44 -4.09
C LEU A 58 -6.00 9.97 -5.13
N ASN A 59 -4.77 10.50 -5.11
CA ASN A 59 -3.82 10.34 -6.23
C ASN A 59 -2.41 9.91 -5.83
N ASN A 60 -2.18 9.56 -4.57
CA ASN A 60 -0.88 9.08 -4.14
C ASN A 60 -0.75 7.57 -4.41
N PHE A 61 0.44 7.18 -4.84
CA PHE A 61 0.85 5.79 -4.89
C PHE A 61 0.94 5.26 -3.45
N ASP A 62 -0.14 4.68 -2.95
CA ASP A 62 -0.18 4.05 -1.63
C ASP A 62 0.18 2.57 -1.75
N ALA A 63 1.44 2.26 -1.43
CA ALA A 63 1.94 0.89 -1.42
C ALA A 63 1.17 -0.02 -0.44
N SER A 64 0.54 0.56 0.59
CA SER A 64 -0.33 -0.14 1.54
C SER A 64 -1.61 -0.66 0.87
N GLU A 65 -2.29 0.17 0.09
CA GLU A 65 -3.51 -0.20 -0.64
C GLU A 65 -3.25 -1.28 -1.68
N MET A 66 -2.14 -1.18 -2.41
CA MET A 66 -1.74 -2.21 -3.36
C MET A 66 -1.52 -3.57 -2.69
N ARG A 67 -0.80 -3.59 -1.55
CA ARG A 67 -0.54 -4.82 -0.79
C ARG A 67 -1.84 -5.44 -0.28
N TYR A 68 -2.78 -4.61 0.19
CA TYR A 68 -4.09 -5.09 0.62
C TYR A 68 -4.92 -5.66 -0.53
N ALA A 69 -4.93 -4.99 -1.69
CA ALA A 69 -5.61 -5.46 -2.89
C ALA A 69 -5.02 -6.79 -3.38
N MET A 70 -3.68 -6.93 -3.42
CA MET A 70 -3.02 -8.19 -3.80
C MET A 70 -3.38 -9.32 -2.84
N ALA A 71 -3.31 -9.11 -1.52
CA ALA A 71 -3.70 -10.10 -0.53
C ALA A 71 -5.17 -10.53 -0.69
N SER A 72 -6.04 -9.56 -0.95
CA SER A 72 -7.47 -9.79 -1.19
C SER A 72 -7.72 -10.64 -2.44
N LEU A 73 -6.97 -10.45 -3.52
CA LEU A 73 -7.09 -11.26 -4.73
C LEU A 73 -6.49 -12.66 -4.55
N ILE A 74 -5.31 -12.78 -3.95
CA ILE A 74 -4.63 -14.06 -3.74
C ILE A 74 -5.50 -15.03 -2.94
N ILE A 75 -6.25 -14.54 -1.95
CA ILE A 75 -7.14 -15.37 -1.13
C ILE A 75 -8.58 -15.35 -1.66
N GLY A 76 -9.13 -14.17 -1.93
CA GLY A 76 -10.55 -14.01 -2.28
C GLY A 76 -10.91 -14.60 -3.63
N PHE A 77 -10.02 -14.51 -4.63
CA PHE A 77 -10.28 -15.04 -5.97
C PHE A 77 -10.41 -16.57 -6.03
N PRO A 78 -9.46 -17.38 -5.50
CA PRO A 78 -9.63 -18.84 -5.52
C PRO A 78 -10.84 -19.30 -4.71
N ILE A 79 -11.17 -18.62 -3.60
CA ILE A 79 -12.37 -18.92 -2.82
C ILE A 79 -13.63 -18.61 -3.64
N TYR A 80 -13.69 -17.48 -4.33
CA TYR A 80 -14.80 -17.12 -5.22
C TYR A 80 -15.00 -18.15 -6.34
N LEU A 81 -13.92 -18.56 -7.02
CA LEU A 81 -13.98 -19.59 -8.06
C LEU A 81 -14.48 -20.93 -7.49
N TRP A 82 -14.01 -21.31 -6.30
CA TRP A 82 -14.46 -22.54 -5.65
C TRP A 82 -15.95 -22.50 -5.31
N MET A 83 -16.44 -21.38 -4.75
CA MET A 83 -17.85 -21.19 -4.40
C MET A 83 -18.76 -21.19 -5.63
N THR A 84 -18.39 -20.44 -6.66
CA THR A 84 -19.16 -20.41 -7.91
C THR A 84 -19.16 -21.77 -8.60
N TRP A 85 -18.01 -22.46 -8.66
CA TRP A 85 -17.92 -23.81 -9.20
C TRP A 85 -18.79 -24.81 -8.43
N PHE A 86 -18.74 -24.78 -7.09
CA PHE A 86 -19.56 -25.64 -6.23
C PHE A 86 -21.05 -25.39 -6.44
N TRP A 87 -21.43 -24.11 -6.57
CA TRP A 87 -22.79 -23.69 -6.87
C TRP A 87 -23.27 -24.23 -8.23
N PHE A 88 -22.52 -24.01 -9.31
CA PHE A 88 -22.87 -24.53 -10.64
C PHE A 88 -22.92 -26.06 -10.71
N ARG A 89 -22.05 -26.76 -9.98
CA ARG A 89 -22.06 -28.23 -9.89
C ARG A 89 -23.34 -28.74 -9.22
N SER A 90 -23.86 -28.01 -8.23
CA SER A 90 -25.09 -28.36 -7.53
C SER A 90 -26.34 -28.32 -8.43
N PHE A 91 -26.39 -27.44 -9.43
CA PHE A 91 -27.51 -27.40 -10.40
C PHE A 91 -27.46 -28.49 -11.46
N LYS A 92 -26.27 -28.97 -11.83
CA LYS A 92 -26.14 -30.08 -12.80
C LYS A 92 -26.70 -31.41 -12.28
N ASN A 93 -26.59 -31.63 -10.97
CA ASN A 93 -26.97 -32.90 -10.35
C ASN A 93 -28.47 -32.97 -9.95
N LEU A 94 -29.17 -31.84 -9.93
CA LEU A 94 -30.60 -31.75 -9.54
C LEU A 94 -31.35 -30.79 -10.50
N PRO A 95 -31.76 -31.26 -11.68
CA PRO A 95 -32.40 -30.41 -12.71
C PRO A 95 -33.78 -29.84 -12.31
N GLU A 96 -34.42 -30.37 -11.25
CA GLU A 96 -35.65 -29.82 -10.67
C GLU A 96 -35.42 -28.72 -9.63
N LYS A 97 -34.16 -28.47 -9.24
CA LYS A 97 -33.84 -27.50 -8.19
C LYS A 97 -34.00 -26.08 -8.72
N ILE A 98 -35.04 -25.40 -8.23
CA ILE A 98 -35.26 -23.97 -8.49
C ILE A 98 -34.27 -23.18 -7.62
N ALA A 99 -33.52 -22.26 -8.22
CA ALA A 99 -32.66 -21.35 -7.48
C ALA A 99 -33.48 -20.64 -6.38
N SER A 100 -32.93 -20.57 -5.17
CA SER A 100 -33.62 -19.93 -4.04
C SER A 100 -34.10 -18.52 -4.43
N LYS A 101 -35.26 -18.09 -3.90
CA LYS A 101 -35.76 -16.73 -4.14
C LYS A 101 -34.71 -15.68 -3.74
N LEU A 102 -33.94 -15.96 -2.68
CA LEU A 102 -32.88 -15.08 -2.17
C LEU A 102 -31.68 -14.98 -3.13
N SER A 103 -31.19 -16.09 -3.67
CA SER A 103 -30.07 -16.05 -4.63
C SER A 103 -30.46 -15.31 -5.90
N THR A 104 -31.70 -15.48 -6.36
CA THR A 104 -32.24 -14.70 -7.48
C THR A 104 -32.27 -13.19 -7.17
N PHE A 105 -32.75 -12.82 -5.99
CA PHE A 105 -32.80 -11.42 -5.56
C PHE A 105 -31.40 -10.79 -5.50
N LEU A 106 -30.42 -11.51 -4.94
CA LEU A 106 -29.03 -11.04 -4.85
C LEU A 106 -28.38 -10.85 -6.24
N THR A 107 -28.58 -11.77 -7.19
CA THR A 107 -28.06 -11.59 -8.55
C THR A 107 -28.65 -10.34 -9.22
N TYR A 108 -29.94 -10.03 -8.99
CA TYR A 108 -30.54 -8.81 -9.53
C TYR A 108 -29.97 -7.54 -8.89
N ILE A 109 -29.65 -7.56 -7.59
CA ILE A 109 -28.93 -6.45 -6.94
C ILE A 109 -27.57 -6.23 -7.60
N VAL A 110 -26.80 -7.29 -7.84
CA VAL A 110 -25.49 -7.17 -8.52
C VAL A 110 -25.63 -6.60 -9.93
N LEU A 111 -26.61 -7.07 -10.70
CA LEU A 111 -26.88 -6.53 -12.04
C LEU A 111 -27.28 -5.05 -11.99
N LEU A 112 -28.09 -4.65 -11.00
CA LEU A 112 -28.48 -3.25 -10.80
C LEU A 112 -27.27 -2.38 -10.46
N ILE A 113 -26.43 -2.82 -9.51
CA ILE A 113 -25.21 -2.10 -9.12
C ILE A 113 -24.24 -2.01 -10.30
N ALA A 114 -23.96 -3.11 -10.99
CA ALA A 114 -23.06 -3.13 -12.13
C ALA A 114 -23.56 -2.23 -13.27
N GLY A 115 -24.87 -2.27 -13.57
CA GLY A 115 -25.48 -1.36 -14.54
C GLY A 115 -25.37 0.11 -14.14
N GLY A 116 -25.61 0.42 -12.86
CA GLY A 116 -25.43 1.76 -12.30
C GLY A 116 -24.00 2.26 -12.39
N VAL A 117 -23.01 1.40 -12.12
CA VAL A 117 -21.58 1.71 -12.26
C VAL A 117 -21.23 2.00 -13.72
N ILE A 118 -21.71 1.19 -14.68
CA ILE A 118 -21.47 1.44 -16.11
C ILE A 118 -22.06 2.79 -16.55
N ILE A 119 -23.30 3.09 -16.16
CA ILE A 119 -23.95 4.36 -16.49
C ILE A 119 -23.20 5.53 -15.86
N GLY A 120 -22.85 5.44 -14.57
CA GLY A 120 -22.10 6.45 -13.86
C GLY A 120 -20.74 6.72 -14.50
N ASP A 121 -20.00 5.67 -14.85
CA ASP A 121 -18.69 5.78 -15.50
C ASP A 121 -18.78 6.47 -16.88
N LEU A 122 -19.77 6.11 -17.70
CA LEU A 122 -20.03 6.78 -18.97
C LEU A 122 -20.38 8.26 -18.79
N ILE A 123 -21.18 8.60 -17.78
CA ILE A 123 -21.49 10.00 -17.46
C ILE A 123 -20.21 10.75 -17.07
N THR A 124 -19.37 10.16 -16.23
CA THR A 124 -18.09 10.77 -15.81
C THR A 124 -17.14 10.97 -17.00
N ILE A 125 -17.10 10.04 -17.96
CA ILE A 125 -16.32 10.20 -19.19
C ILE A 125 -16.79 11.43 -19.97
N VAL A 126 -18.09 11.54 -20.22
CA VAL A 126 -18.66 12.66 -20.98
C VAL A 126 -18.47 13.98 -20.23
N TYR A 127 -18.68 13.98 -18.92
CA TYR A 127 -18.51 15.17 -18.07
C TYR A 127 -17.09 15.75 -18.16
N ASN A 128 -16.06 14.93 -17.97
CA ASN A 128 -14.66 15.39 -18.04
C ASN A 128 -14.27 15.77 -19.48
N PHE A 129 -14.79 15.06 -20.49
CA PHE A 129 -14.61 15.42 -21.89
C PHE A 129 -15.16 16.82 -22.19
N LEU A 130 -16.35 17.15 -21.69
CA LEU A 130 -16.97 18.47 -21.85
C LEU A 130 -16.21 19.59 -21.11
N GLN A 131 -15.49 19.26 -20.04
CA GLN A 131 -14.62 20.20 -19.34
C GLN A 131 -13.30 20.49 -20.07
N GLY A 132 -12.99 19.74 -21.14
CA GLY A 132 -11.70 19.84 -21.83
C GLY A 132 -10.56 19.14 -21.09
N GLU A 133 -10.85 18.45 -19.97
CA GLU A 133 -9.87 17.68 -19.19
C GLU A 133 -9.74 16.25 -19.75
N TYR A 134 -9.21 16.12 -20.96
CA TYR A 134 -8.89 14.81 -21.54
C TYR A 134 -7.49 14.35 -21.10
N SER A 135 -7.43 13.68 -19.95
CA SER A 135 -6.18 13.06 -19.46
C SER A 135 -6.16 11.58 -19.84
N SER A 136 -5.05 11.08 -20.41
CA SER A 136 -4.90 9.66 -20.79
C SER A 136 -5.08 8.72 -19.60
N ARG A 137 -4.64 9.14 -18.40
CA ARG A 137 -4.89 8.42 -17.13
C ARG A 137 -6.38 8.27 -16.81
N PHE A 138 -7.18 9.31 -17.04
CA PHE A 138 -8.59 9.31 -16.73
C PHE A 138 -9.33 8.32 -17.64
N LEU A 139 -9.05 8.36 -18.95
CA LEU A 139 -9.64 7.44 -19.91
C LEU A 139 -9.29 5.97 -19.59
N LEU A 140 -8.03 5.69 -19.25
CA LEU A 140 -7.59 4.34 -18.91
C LEU A 140 -8.27 3.81 -17.64
N LYS A 141 -8.47 4.66 -16.62
CA LYS A 141 -9.20 4.28 -15.40
C LYS A 141 -10.67 4.02 -15.67
N ALA A 142 -11.32 4.87 -16.46
CA ALA A 142 -12.72 4.68 -16.83
C ALA A 142 -12.90 3.39 -17.65
N LEU A 143 -12.05 3.15 -18.66
CA LEU A 143 -12.07 1.91 -19.43
C LEU A 143 -11.86 0.67 -18.55
N THR A 144 -10.96 0.75 -17.57
CA THR A 144 -10.76 -0.32 -16.59
C THR A 144 -12.04 -0.60 -15.79
N LEU A 145 -12.71 0.45 -15.28
CA LEU A 145 -13.93 0.30 -14.51
C LEU A 145 -15.07 -0.29 -15.36
N LEU A 146 -15.22 0.20 -16.59
CA LEU A 146 -16.17 -0.31 -17.58
C LEU A 146 -15.89 -1.78 -17.94
N ALA A 147 -14.63 -2.18 -18.08
CA ALA A 147 -14.26 -3.57 -18.35
C ALA A 147 -14.64 -4.49 -17.17
N ILE A 148 -14.31 -4.09 -15.93
CA ILE A 148 -14.65 -4.88 -14.73
C ILE A 148 -16.17 -4.99 -14.58
N ALA A 149 -16.89 -3.86 -14.61
CA ALA A 149 -18.34 -3.85 -14.46
C ALA A 149 -19.04 -4.59 -15.61
N GLY A 150 -18.54 -4.45 -16.84
CA GLY A 150 -19.05 -5.15 -18.02
C GLY A 150 -18.87 -6.66 -17.97
N ILE A 151 -17.73 -7.15 -17.46
CA ILE A 151 -17.49 -8.58 -17.23
C ILE A 151 -18.45 -9.13 -16.18
N VAL A 152 -18.58 -8.44 -15.04
CA VAL A 152 -19.49 -8.84 -13.95
C VAL A 152 -20.93 -8.86 -14.44
N PHE A 153 -21.38 -7.80 -15.09
CA PHE A 153 -22.72 -7.70 -15.66
C PHE A 153 -22.99 -8.82 -16.66
N SER A 154 -22.06 -9.05 -17.60
CA SER A 154 -22.20 -10.10 -18.62
C SER A 154 -22.27 -11.49 -17.99
N PHE A 155 -21.38 -11.80 -17.05
CA PHE A 155 -21.34 -13.10 -16.37
C PHE A 155 -22.68 -13.43 -15.70
N TYR A 156 -23.18 -12.52 -14.86
CA TYR A 156 -24.45 -12.73 -14.14
C TYR A 156 -25.67 -12.65 -15.07
N PHE A 157 -25.63 -11.83 -16.13
CA PHE A 157 -26.71 -11.78 -17.12
C PHE A 157 -26.86 -13.12 -17.85
N PHE A 158 -25.75 -13.73 -18.28
CA PHE A 158 -25.77 -15.05 -18.91
C PHE A 158 -26.15 -16.17 -17.93
N GLU A 159 -25.69 -16.10 -16.68
CA GLU A 159 -26.12 -17.02 -15.63
C GLU A 159 -27.64 -16.99 -15.45
N ARG A 160 -28.24 -15.80 -15.34
CA ARG A 160 -29.70 -15.64 -15.23
C ARG A 160 -30.42 -16.16 -16.46
N LYS A 161 -29.90 -15.88 -17.66
CA LYS A 161 -30.50 -16.36 -18.91
C LYS A 161 -30.51 -17.88 -18.98
N LYS A 162 -29.46 -18.55 -18.48
CA LYS A 162 -29.37 -20.01 -18.41
C LYS A 162 -30.40 -20.60 -17.45
N ILE A 163 -30.53 -20.02 -16.25
CA ILE A 163 -31.41 -20.54 -15.20
C ILE A 163 -32.88 -20.26 -15.50
N GLN A 164 -33.24 -19.06 -15.97
CA GLN A 164 -34.64 -18.68 -16.20
C GLN A 164 -35.23 -19.27 -17.48
N TYR A 165 -34.46 -19.32 -18.57
CA TYR A 165 -35.01 -19.73 -19.87
C TYR A 165 -34.70 -21.18 -20.23
N LYS A 166 -33.99 -21.95 -19.36
CA LYS A 166 -33.48 -23.31 -19.62
C LYS A 166 -32.85 -23.44 -21.01
N LYS A 167 -32.31 -22.34 -21.54
CA LYS A 167 -31.78 -22.26 -22.90
C LYS A 167 -30.34 -22.74 -22.85
N ASP A 168 -29.98 -23.67 -23.71
CA ASP A 168 -28.61 -24.16 -23.87
C ASP A 168 -27.77 -23.03 -24.46
N ILE A 169 -27.25 -22.17 -23.59
CA ILE A 169 -26.19 -21.22 -23.95
C ILE A 169 -24.97 -22.07 -24.25
N SER A 170 -24.27 -21.76 -25.35
CA SER A 170 -23.03 -22.47 -25.69
C SER A 170 -22.09 -22.43 -24.49
N SER A 171 -21.73 -23.60 -23.98
CA SER A 171 -20.83 -23.76 -22.83
C SER A 171 -19.50 -23.01 -23.03
N GLY A 172 -19.08 -22.82 -24.29
CA GLY A 172 -17.91 -22.03 -24.67
C GLY A 172 -17.98 -20.54 -24.34
N LEU A 173 -19.12 -19.86 -24.53
CA LEU A 173 -19.22 -18.42 -24.23
C LEU A 173 -19.11 -18.16 -22.72
N PHE A 174 -19.77 -18.99 -21.92
CA PHE A 174 -19.70 -18.90 -20.46
C PHE A 174 -18.27 -19.15 -19.95
N TRP A 175 -17.58 -20.14 -20.53
CA TRP A 175 -16.18 -20.43 -20.18
C TRP A 175 -15.24 -19.30 -20.63
N ALA A 176 -15.48 -18.69 -21.79
CA ALA A 176 -14.69 -17.57 -22.29
C ALA A 176 -14.76 -16.33 -21.38
N ILE A 177 -15.96 -15.98 -20.90
CA ILE A 177 -16.13 -14.85 -19.96
C ILE A 177 -15.43 -15.15 -18.63
N GLY A 178 -15.58 -16.38 -18.12
CA GLY A 178 -14.88 -16.81 -16.90
C GLY A 178 -13.35 -16.82 -17.06
N SER A 179 -12.83 -17.28 -18.19
CA SER A 179 -11.39 -17.25 -18.48
C SER A 179 -10.88 -15.82 -18.62
N MET A 180 -11.64 -14.94 -19.26
CA MET A 180 -11.28 -13.53 -19.40
C MET A 180 -11.20 -12.83 -18.04
N ALA A 181 -12.18 -13.05 -17.16
CA ALA A 181 -12.14 -12.55 -15.78
C ALA A 181 -10.92 -13.07 -15.02
N SER A 182 -10.60 -14.36 -15.18
CA SER A 182 -9.45 -14.99 -14.52
C SER A 182 -8.12 -14.42 -15.01
N ILE A 183 -7.96 -14.25 -16.32
CA ILE A 183 -6.77 -13.63 -16.92
C ILE A 183 -6.60 -12.21 -16.40
N LEU A 184 -7.67 -11.43 -16.33
CA LEU A 184 -7.65 -10.05 -15.86
C LEU A 184 -7.20 -9.97 -14.38
N VAL A 185 -7.71 -10.83 -13.51
CA VAL A 185 -7.25 -10.90 -12.11
C VAL A 185 -5.78 -11.32 -12.01
N ILE A 186 -5.35 -12.33 -12.77
CA ILE A 186 -3.96 -12.80 -12.76
C ILE A 186 -3.01 -11.70 -13.23
N LEU A 187 -3.35 -10.99 -14.30
CA LEU A 187 -2.58 -9.85 -14.79
C LEU A 187 -2.51 -8.73 -13.75
N ALA A 188 -3.62 -8.43 -13.06
CA ALA A 188 -3.62 -7.44 -11.99
C ALA A 188 -2.63 -7.81 -10.87
N ILE A 189 -2.58 -9.07 -10.45
CA ILE A 189 -1.63 -9.55 -9.43
C ILE A 189 -0.19 -9.44 -9.93
N ILE A 190 0.09 -9.87 -11.17
CA ILE A 190 1.43 -9.80 -11.77
C ILE A 190 1.90 -8.36 -11.84
N PHE A 191 1.08 -7.46 -12.38
CA PHE A 191 1.41 -6.02 -12.42
C PHE A 191 1.54 -5.43 -11.02
N GLY A 192 0.74 -5.89 -10.05
CA GLY A 192 0.88 -5.52 -8.65
C GLY A 192 2.27 -5.80 -8.09
N PHE A 193 2.84 -6.97 -8.35
CA PHE A 193 4.21 -7.30 -7.94
C PHE A 193 5.26 -6.50 -8.72
N VAL A 194 5.09 -6.34 -10.03
CA VAL A 194 6.04 -5.57 -10.87
C VAL A 194 6.09 -4.09 -10.44
N VAL A 195 4.95 -3.52 -10.07
CA VAL A 195 4.84 -2.10 -9.72
C VAL A 195 5.12 -1.84 -8.23
N GLY A 196 4.60 -2.68 -7.34
CA GLY A 196 4.69 -2.52 -5.89
C GLY A 196 5.91 -3.18 -5.22
N GLY A 197 6.68 -3.96 -5.98
CA GLY A 197 7.82 -4.71 -5.49
C GLY A 197 7.44 -6.03 -4.80
N THR A 198 8.44 -6.85 -4.55
CA THR A 198 8.27 -8.17 -3.89
C THR A 198 8.21 -8.03 -2.36
N PRO A 199 7.68 -9.04 -1.63
CA PRO A 199 7.69 -9.02 -0.16
C PRO A 199 9.09 -8.88 0.45
N LYS A 200 10.12 -9.41 -0.24
CA LYS A 200 11.51 -9.30 0.18
C LYS A 200 12.02 -7.85 0.05
N GLU A 201 11.72 -7.20 -1.06
CA GLU A 201 12.02 -5.78 -1.27
C GLU A 201 11.29 -4.89 -0.26
N ALA A 202 10.02 -5.19 0.02
CA ALA A 202 9.25 -4.47 1.03
C ALA A 202 9.85 -4.59 2.43
N ARG A 203 10.35 -5.77 2.82
CA ARG A 203 11.06 -5.97 4.09
C ARG A 203 12.35 -5.17 4.14
N ILE A 204 13.17 -5.24 3.09
CA ILE A 204 14.42 -4.50 2.98
C ILE A 204 14.15 -2.99 3.07
N ARG A 205 13.16 -2.48 2.33
CA ARG A 205 12.77 -1.06 2.38
C ARG A 205 12.33 -0.63 3.77
N ASN A 206 11.56 -1.44 4.48
CA ASN A 206 11.16 -1.12 5.86
C ASN A 206 12.35 -1.12 6.83
N LEU A 207 13.33 -2.01 6.63
CA LEU A 207 14.58 -1.99 7.42
C LEU A 207 15.38 -0.71 7.14
N ASP A 208 15.55 -0.35 5.86
CA ASP A 208 16.23 0.89 5.47
C ASP A 208 15.50 2.14 6.01
N LEU A 209 14.16 2.17 6.00
CA LEU A 209 13.39 3.25 6.64
C LEU A 209 13.60 3.33 8.16
N GLN A 210 13.72 2.19 8.84
CA GLN A 210 14.07 2.17 10.26
C GLN A 210 15.51 2.66 10.49
N ARG A 211 16.46 2.31 9.61
CA ARG A 211 17.84 2.83 9.66
C ARG A 211 17.88 4.35 9.50
N THR A 212 17.20 4.89 8.48
CA THR A 212 17.07 6.34 8.28
C THR A 212 16.48 7.04 9.50
N GLY A 213 15.40 6.50 10.07
CA GLY A 213 14.78 7.04 11.28
C GLY A 213 15.72 7.00 12.49
N ALA A 214 16.41 5.87 12.71
CA ALA A 214 17.38 5.72 13.80
C ALA A 214 18.55 6.71 13.68
N LEU A 215 19.13 6.87 12.48
CA LEU A 215 20.22 7.81 12.23
C LEU A 215 19.78 9.26 12.46
N GLN A 216 18.55 9.61 12.07
CA GLN A 216 17.99 10.94 12.32
C GLN A 216 17.75 11.17 13.82
N GLU A 217 17.19 10.19 14.54
CA GLU A 217 16.99 10.25 15.99
C GLU A 217 18.33 10.38 16.72
N LEU A 218 19.34 9.58 16.35
CA LEU A 218 20.69 9.66 16.92
C LEU A 218 21.35 11.00 16.66
N SER A 219 21.22 11.54 15.45
CA SER A 219 21.72 12.88 15.12
C SER A 219 21.10 13.95 16.03
N SER A 220 19.79 13.86 16.29
CA SER A 220 19.10 14.76 17.22
C SER A 220 19.60 14.59 18.67
N CYS A 221 19.85 13.35 19.09
CA CYS A 221 20.41 13.04 20.41
C CYS A 221 21.83 13.61 20.58
N ILE A 222 22.71 13.41 19.59
CA ILE A 222 24.07 13.92 19.59
C ILE A 222 24.06 15.44 19.65
N ASN A 223 23.22 16.10 18.84
CA ASN A 223 23.11 17.56 18.87
C ASN A 223 22.61 18.08 20.22
N SER A 224 21.63 17.40 20.84
CA SER A 224 21.13 17.77 22.17
C SER A 224 22.19 17.58 23.26
N PHE A 225 22.94 16.48 23.22
CA PHE A 225 24.06 16.24 24.11
C PHE A 225 25.15 17.30 23.94
N ALA A 226 25.49 17.63 22.69
CA ALA A 226 26.50 18.62 22.36
C ALA A 226 26.11 20.02 22.84
N TYR A 227 24.83 20.39 22.70
CA TYR A 227 24.32 21.64 23.20
C TYR A 227 24.46 21.76 24.73
N ASP A 228 24.06 20.72 25.46
CA ASP A 228 24.05 20.76 26.94
C ASP A 228 25.46 20.58 27.56
N ASN A 229 26.36 19.83 26.92
CA ASN A 229 27.68 19.49 27.46
C ASN A 229 28.82 20.30 26.83
N VAL A 230 28.52 21.13 25.83
CA VAL A 230 29.47 21.96 25.09
C VAL A 230 30.64 21.14 24.51
N ARG A 231 30.34 19.90 24.13
CA ARG A 231 31.26 18.96 23.47
C ARG A 231 30.50 17.82 22.83
N LEU A 232 31.09 17.19 21.83
CA LEU A 232 30.58 15.94 21.29
C LEU A 232 30.76 14.76 22.27
N PRO A 233 29.89 13.73 22.20
CA PRO A 233 30.10 12.49 22.92
C PRO A 233 31.32 11.75 22.34
N LYS A 234 32.08 11.06 23.17
CA LYS A 234 33.27 10.29 22.75
C LYS A 234 32.88 9.09 21.89
N ASP A 235 31.77 8.46 22.25
CA ASP A 235 31.15 7.34 21.57
C ASP A 235 29.63 7.40 21.77
N LEU A 236 28.88 6.60 21.01
CA LEU A 236 27.42 6.59 21.09
C LEU A 236 26.89 6.04 22.43
N ASN A 237 27.68 5.24 23.15
CA ASN A 237 27.29 4.66 24.42
C ASN A 237 27.31 5.70 25.56
N GLU A 238 28.11 6.76 25.43
CA GLU A 238 28.14 7.88 26.38
C GLU A 238 26.76 8.56 26.50
N LEU A 239 25.94 8.55 25.45
CA LEU A 239 24.56 9.06 25.51
C LEU A 239 23.72 8.36 26.60
N GLY A 240 24.02 7.09 26.88
CA GLY A 240 23.35 6.31 27.93
C GLY A 240 23.70 6.70 29.36
N SER A 241 24.80 7.43 29.56
CA SER A 241 25.29 7.80 30.90
C SER A 241 24.39 8.81 31.61
N ASN A 242 23.61 9.59 30.85
CA ASN A 242 22.67 10.57 31.38
C ASN A 242 21.23 10.08 31.15
N ALA A 243 20.42 10.05 32.21
CA ALA A 243 19.02 9.65 32.14
C ALA A 243 18.22 10.44 31.09
N ARG A 244 18.62 11.67 30.77
CA ARG A 244 18.00 12.51 29.74
C ARG A 244 18.10 11.93 28.33
N TYR A 245 19.19 11.21 28.00
CA TYR A 245 19.40 10.64 26.65
C TYR A 245 19.47 9.11 26.65
N ALA A 246 19.14 8.45 27.77
CA ALA A 246 19.14 6.99 27.88
C ALA A 246 18.28 6.29 26.81
N TYR A 247 17.22 6.95 26.32
CA TYR A 247 16.39 6.42 25.24
C TYR A 247 17.14 6.30 23.90
N CYS A 248 18.16 7.13 23.66
CA CYS A 248 18.96 7.13 22.43
C CYS A 248 19.77 5.84 22.26
N VAL A 249 20.16 5.19 23.36
CA VAL A 249 20.87 3.91 23.36
C VAL A 249 20.03 2.80 22.73
N SER A 250 18.70 2.90 22.76
CA SER A 250 17.82 1.91 22.10
C SER A 250 17.88 1.97 20.56
N ARG A 251 18.56 2.99 20.01
CA ARG A 251 18.63 3.30 18.57
C ARG A 251 20.04 3.22 17.99
N ILE A 252 21.06 2.94 18.80
CA ILE A 252 22.45 2.89 18.34
C ILE A 252 22.71 1.70 17.41
N GLY A 253 21.96 0.61 17.55
CA GLY A 253 22.17 -0.62 16.80
C GLY A 253 21.29 -0.74 15.55
N ASP A 254 21.88 -1.28 14.48
CA ASP A 254 21.17 -1.63 13.25
C ASP A 254 20.00 -2.59 13.55
N PRO A 255 18.79 -2.35 12.99
CA PRO A 255 17.62 -3.18 13.29
C PRO A 255 17.79 -4.65 12.87
N GLU A 256 18.62 -4.94 11.87
CA GLU A 256 18.89 -6.29 11.35
C GLU A 256 20.15 -6.92 11.97
N THR A 257 21.30 -6.24 11.91
CA THR A 257 22.58 -6.81 12.35
C THR A 257 22.86 -6.62 13.84
N LYS A 258 22.16 -5.69 14.50
CA LYS A 258 22.40 -5.26 15.89
C LYS A 258 23.78 -4.66 16.15
N GLN A 259 24.55 -4.40 15.10
CA GLN A 259 25.82 -3.70 15.21
C GLN A 259 25.56 -2.20 15.38
N ASP A 260 26.34 -1.55 16.24
CA ASP A 260 26.21 -0.11 16.47
C ASP A 260 26.56 0.66 15.19
N TYR A 261 25.83 1.75 14.94
CA TYR A 261 26.13 2.68 13.86
C TYR A 261 27.51 3.30 14.04
N GLU A 262 28.20 3.52 12.93
CA GLU A 262 29.53 4.10 12.94
C GLU A 262 29.43 5.61 13.16
N TYR A 263 30.18 6.09 14.15
CA TYR A 263 30.25 7.48 14.55
C TYR A 263 31.71 7.92 14.60
N SER A 264 32.03 9.02 13.93
CA SER A 264 33.38 9.59 13.95
C SER A 264 33.33 11.12 14.05
N ILE A 265 34.20 11.69 14.88
CA ILE A 265 34.34 13.14 15.01
C ILE A 265 35.30 13.61 13.92
N ILE A 266 34.85 14.52 13.05
CA ILE A 266 35.68 15.09 11.98
C ILE A 266 36.42 16.31 12.51
N ASP A 267 35.68 17.24 13.13
CA ASP A 267 36.22 18.46 13.70
C ASP A 267 35.59 18.71 15.06
N GLN A 268 36.43 18.91 16.07
CA GLN A 268 35.98 19.22 17.44
C GLN A 268 35.44 20.66 17.57
N GLY A 269 35.57 21.45 16.51
CA GLY A 269 35.03 22.80 16.43
C GLY A 269 36.02 23.82 16.96
N ALA A 270 36.15 24.93 16.23
CA ALA A 270 36.86 26.10 16.73
C ALA A 270 35.98 26.84 17.76
N GLU A 271 36.62 27.36 18.81
CA GLU A 271 35.99 28.19 19.87
C GLU A 271 35.21 29.39 19.31
N ILE A 272 35.48 29.78 18.06
CA ILE A 272 34.90 30.93 17.35
C ILE A 272 33.51 30.62 16.75
N ASP A 273 33.25 29.39 16.30
CA ASP A 273 32.04 29.05 15.54
C ASP A 273 30.98 28.28 16.35
N ASN A 274 31.27 28.00 17.64
CA ASN A 274 30.42 27.28 18.60
C ASN A 274 29.72 26.03 18.02
N SER A 275 30.40 25.35 17.09
CA SER A 275 29.88 24.20 16.37
C SER A 275 30.99 23.22 16.07
N SER A 276 30.64 21.95 15.99
CA SER A 276 31.54 20.83 15.69
C SER A 276 30.92 19.94 14.62
N THR A 277 31.76 19.19 13.91
CA THR A 277 31.29 18.30 12.85
C THR A 277 31.61 16.85 13.15
N TYR A 278 30.64 15.99 12.85
CA TYR A 278 30.75 14.56 13.01
C TYR A 278 30.14 13.86 11.80
N GLU A 279 30.60 12.63 11.57
CA GLU A 279 30.04 11.73 10.58
C GLU A 279 29.23 10.65 11.28
N LEU A 280 28.09 10.30 10.70
CA LEU A 280 27.27 9.18 11.13
C LEU A 280 26.91 8.33 9.91
N CYS A 281 27.25 7.05 9.97
CA CYS A 281 27.11 6.13 8.85
C CYS A 281 26.15 4.99 9.14
N GLY A 282 25.46 4.54 8.10
CA GLY A 282 24.65 3.32 8.10
C GLY A 282 24.87 2.49 6.84
N GLU A 283 24.57 1.19 6.92
CA GLU A 283 24.59 0.30 5.77
C GLU A 283 23.19 0.06 5.24
N PHE A 284 22.93 0.53 4.02
CA PHE A 284 21.62 0.45 3.37
C PHE A 284 21.59 -0.65 2.32
N ALA A 285 20.52 -1.44 2.30
CA ALA A 285 20.40 -2.57 1.40
C ALA A 285 19.80 -2.20 0.03
N MET A 286 19.11 -1.06 -0.07
CA MET A 286 18.49 -0.54 -1.29
C MET A 286 18.92 0.91 -1.58
N SER A 287 18.98 1.27 -2.86
CA SER A 287 19.21 2.65 -3.31
C SER A 287 17.87 3.38 -3.43
N THR A 288 17.82 4.63 -2.98
CA THR A 288 16.63 5.51 -3.09
C THR A 288 16.85 6.64 -4.10
N LEU A 289 17.99 6.64 -4.81
CA LEU A 289 18.36 7.70 -5.76
C LEU A 289 17.36 7.85 -6.92
N ASP A 290 16.81 6.74 -7.42
CA ASP A 290 15.91 6.71 -8.58
C ASP A 290 14.43 6.95 -8.22
N GLU A 291 14.03 6.72 -6.96
CA GLU A 291 12.66 6.91 -6.47
C GLU A 291 12.41 8.31 -5.88
N PHE A 292 13.43 9.16 -5.83
CA PHE A 292 13.37 10.42 -5.12
C PHE A 292 12.54 11.48 -5.85
N SER A 293 11.27 11.61 -5.47
CA SER A 293 10.45 12.78 -5.82
C SER A 293 10.68 13.90 -4.79
N ALA A 294 11.09 15.08 -5.25
CA ALA A 294 11.57 16.23 -4.46
C ALA A 294 10.52 16.94 -3.57
N GLY A 295 9.57 16.20 -2.96
CA GLY A 295 8.38 16.78 -2.31
C GLY A 295 8.16 16.42 -0.83
N TYR A 296 8.97 15.56 -0.23
CA TYR A 296 8.89 15.28 1.22
C TYR A 296 10.13 15.84 1.91
N TYR A 297 9.98 16.28 3.17
CA TYR A 297 11.09 16.66 4.06
C TYR A 297 12.16 15.55 4.02
N SER A 298 13.13 15.68 3.12
CA SER A 298 14.13 14.66 2.93
C SER A 298 15.18 14.88 4.00
N THR A 299 15.19 14.02 4.99
CA THR A 299 16.35 13.86 5.86
C THR A 299 17.56 13.53 5.00
N LYS A 300 18.77 13.88 5.41
CA LYS A 300 19.99 13.59 4.64
C LYS A 300 20.08 12.09 4.26
N TRP A 301 19.76 11.20 5.21
CA TRP A 301 19.70 9.75 4.97
C TRP A 301 18.42 9.24 4.27
N ALA A 302 17.52 10.11 3.78
CA ALA A 302 16.36 9.67 3.00
C ALA A 302 16.67 9.52 1.51
N ARG A 303 17.75 10.15 1.04
CA ARG A 303 18.27 10.01 -0.32
C ARG A 303 19.67 9.43 -0.23
N HIS A 304 19.80 8.16 -0.53
CA HIS A 304 21.05 7.43 -0.34
C HIS A 304 21.21 6.35 -1.41
N ASP A 305 22.46 5.97 -1.68
CA ASP A 305 22.74 4.80 -2.50
C ASP A 305 22.69 3.51 -1.67
N LYS A 306 22.82 2.37 -2.34
CA LYS A 306 23.01 1.07 -1.69
C LYS A 306 24.44 0.96 -1.13
N GLY A 307 24.56 0.41 0.08
CA GLY A 307 25.83 0.15 0.76
C GLY A 307 26.07 1.08 1.95
N ARG A 308 27.34 1.25 2.33
CA ARG A 308 27.74 2.15 3.42
C ARG A 308 27.55 3.60 2.98
N VAL A 309 26.70 4.33 3.69
CA VAL A 309 26.40 5.74 3.43
C VAL A 309 26.65 6.53 4.70
N CYS A 310 27.47 7.57 4.57
CA CYS A 310 27.89 8.45 5.66
C CYS A 310 27.43 9.87 5.37
N GLU A 311 26.87 10.52 6.38
CA GLU A 311 26.41 11.90 6.27
C GLU A 311 27.06 12.76 7.34
N THR A 312 27.74 13.81 6.91
CA THR A 312 28.32 14.80 7.81
C THR A 312 27.23 15.67 8.42
N GLN A 313 27.25 15.79 9.74
CA GLN A 313 26.38 16.66 10.53
C GLN A 313 27.19 17.71 11.26
N THR A 314 26.52 18.82 11.54
CA THR A 314 27.06 19.91 12.36
C THR A 314 26.25 19.95 13.64
N ALA A 315 26.90 19.75 14.78
CA ALA A 315 26.31 19.97 16.09
C ALA A 315 26.61 21.39 16.56
N THR A 316 25.65 22.04 17.18
CA THR A 316 25.83 23.35 17.81
C THR A 316 25.99 23.20 19.31
N PHE A 317 26.93 23.95 19.89
CA PHE A 317 27.13 23.98 21.32
C PHE A 317 26.22 25.03 21.97
N GLY A 318 25.86 24.79 23.24
CA GLY A 318 25.14 25.77 24.04
C GLY A 318 26.01 26.98 24.37
N PRO A 319 25.41 28.04 24.95
CA PRO A 319 26.19 29.16 25.46
C PRO A 319 27.13 28.68 26.58
N GLN A 320 28.42 28.95 26.44
CA GLN A 320 29.40 28.75 27.50
C GLN A 320 29.01 29.59 28.72
N PRO A 321 29.10 29.06 29.96
CA PRO A 321 28.86 29.87 31.15
C PRO A 321 29.85 31.03 31.16
N PHE A 322 29.35 32.27 31.24
CA PHE A 322 30.18 33.47 31.30
C PHE A 322 31.29 33.28 32.35
N GLU A 323 32.55 33.41 31.91
CA GLU A 323 33.68 33.53 32.83
C GLU A 323 33.35 34.63 33.84
N LYS A 324 33.40 34.29 35.14
CA LYS A 324 33.15 35.27 36.20
C LYS A 324 34.04 36.49 35.93
N PRO A 325 33.50 37.72 35.92
CA PRO A 325 34.33 38.90 35.70
C PRO A 325 35.46 38.90 36.74
N ILE A 326 36.69 39.06 36.25
CA ILE A 326 37.89 39.18 37.06
C ILE A 326 37.61 40.28 38.10
N PRO A 327 37.72 40.01 39.41
CA PRO A 327 37.49 41.04 40.41
C PRO A 327 38.48 42.19 40.15
N LEU A 328 37.94 43.39 39.94
CA LEU A 328 38.75 44.59 39.76
C LEU A 328 39.72 44.71 40.94
N PRO A 329 41.01 45.02 40.70
CA PRO A 329 41.95 45.22 41.79
C PRO A 329 41.41 46.31 42.71
N ALA A 330 41.31 46.00 44.00
CA ALA A 330 40.89 46.95 45.03
C ALA A 330 41.81 48.18 44.95
N ARG A 331 41.19 49.36 44.81
CA ARG A 331 41.88 50.63 44.60
C ARG A 331 42.49 51.16 45.89
#